data_AF-A0A0C9XGF3-F1
#
_entry.id   AF-A0A0C9XGF3-F1
#
_cell.length_a   1.000
_cell.length_b   1.000
_cell.length_c   1.000
_cell.angle_alpha   90.00
_cell.angle_beta   90.00
_cell.angle_gamma   90.00
#
_symmetry.space_group_name_H-M   'P 1'
#
loop_
_entity.id
_entity.type
_entity.pdbx_description
1 polymer ?
#
loop_
_entity_poly.entity_id
_entity_poly.type
_entity_poly.pdbx_seq_one_letter_code
_entity_poly.pdbx_strand_id
1 'polypeptide(L)'
;MAYANDAGLNTTKKCLDGTRLEILEGITNWITDRDNKAPCILWLHGQARRGKSAIAHTIALRAQGLGLLGSCFCFARDRQVEKREGKILTTIARDLADRDPAFR
;
A
#
# COMPACT_ATOMS: atom_id res chain seq x y z
N MET A 1 -13.83 10.14 -13.42
CA MET A 1 -13.57 10.07 -11.97
C MET A 1 -12.24 10.73 -11.62
N ALA A 2 -12.14 11.41 -10.48
CA ALA A 2 -10.89 11.98 -10.01
C ALA A 2 -9.91 10.88 -9.58
N TYR A 3 -8.62 11.03 -9.88
CA TYR A 3 -7.57 10.07 -9.55
C TYR A 3 -6.36 10.81 -9.00
N ALA A 4 -5.68 10.21 -8.02
CA ALA A 4 -4.51 10.81 -7.40
C ALA A 4 -3.23 10.37 -8.12
N ASN A 5 -2.77 11.17 -9.07
CA ASN A 5 -1.49 10.95 -9.75
C ASN A 5 -0.34 10.92 -8.71
N ASP A 6 0.60 9.99 -8.88
CA ASP A 6 1.75 9.78 -7.96
C ASP A 6 1.37 9.56 -6.47
N ALA A 7 0.16 9.06 -6.19
CA ALA A 7 -0.21 8.61 -4.84
C ALA A 7 0.09 7.12 -4.62
N GLY A 8 0.49 6.41 -5.68
CA GLY A 8 0.68 4.97 -5.67
C GLY A 8 2.00 4.48 -5.07
N LEU A 9 2.27 3.20 -5.35
CA LEU A 9 3.50 2.52 -5.00
C LEU A 9 4.72 3.30 -5.54
N ASN A 10 5.74 3.46 -4.70
CA ASN A 10 7.00 4.07 -5.08
C ASN A 10 8.16 3.13 -4.75
N THR A 11 8.81 2.60 -5.78
CA THR A 11 9.90 1.62 -5.66
C THR A 11 11.18 2.23 -5.07
N THR A 12 11.38 3.55 -5.15
CA THR A 12 12.55 4.22 -4.56
C THR A 12 12.41 4.43 -3.06
N LYS A 13 11.20 4.26 -2.51
CA LYS A 13 10.91 4.40 -1.08
C LYS A 13 10.90 3.07 -0.33
N LYS A 14 11.33 1.95 -0.93
CA LYS A 14 11.39 0.65 -0.24
C LYS A 14 12.44 0.65 0.89
N CYS A 15 12.32 -0.34 1.78
CA CYS A 15 13.37 -0.65 2.74
C CYS A 15 14.66 -1.01 1.99
N LEU A 16 15.80 -0.71 2.61
CA LEU A 16 17.09 -1.20 2.12
C LEU A 16 17.08 -2.73 2.17
N ASP A 17 17.69 -3.35 1.16
CA ASP A 17 17.73 -4.80 1.05
C ASP A 17 18.43 -5.40 2.28
N GLY A 18 17.89 -6.51 2.79
CA GLY A 18 18.38 -7.17 4.01
C GLY A 18 17.99 -6.50 5.33
N THR A 19 17.22 -5.40 5.32
CA THR A 19 16.76 -4.74 6.55
C THR A 19 15.31 -5.08 6.88
N ARG A 20 14.92 -4.94 8.17
CA ARG A 20 13.52 -5.07 8.63
C ARG A 20 12.85 -6.41 8.29
N LEU A 21 13.65 -7.46 8.12
CA LEU A 21 13.17 -8.77 7.65
C LEU A 21 12.03 -9.32 8.51
N GLU A 22 12.18 -9.33 9.83
CA GLU A 22 11.18 -9.89 10.74
C GLU A 22 9.80 -9.26 10.59
N ILE A 23 9.71 -7.93 10.56
CA ILE A 23 8.43 -7.23 10.38
C ILE A 23 7.89 -7.39 8.96
N LEU A 24 8.77 -7.43 7.95
CA LEU A 24 8.36 -7.65 6.57
C LEU A 24 7.76 -9.04 6.37
N GLU A 25 8.40 -10.08 6.93
CA GLU A 25 7.89 -11.45 6.91
C GLU A 25 6.59 -11.56 7.72
N GLY A 26 6.52 -10.96 8.92
CA GLY A 26 5.32 -10.96 9.74
C GLY A 26 4.10 -10.37 9.02
N ILE A 27 4.27 -9.22 8.35
CA ILE A 27 3.19 -8.61 7.55
C ILE A 27 2.92 -9.43 6.29
N THR A 28 3.94 -10.01 5.65
CA THR A 28 3.76 -10.86 4.46
C THR A 28 2.91 -12.10 4.79
N ASN A 29 3.22 -12.77 5.90
CA ASN A 29 2.44 -13.91 6.37
C ASN A 29 1.00 -13.50 6.68
N TRP A 30 0.80 -12.35 7.32
CA TRP A 30 -0.53 -11.80 7.62
C TRP A 30 -1.36 -11.53 6.35
N ILE A 31 -0.80 -10.89 5.32
CA ILE A 31 -1.55 -10.63 4.07
C ILE A 31 -1.85 -11.90 3.25
N THR A 32 -1.11 -12.99 3.50
CA THR A 32 -1.34 -14.28 2.85
C THR A 32 -2.23 -15.23 3.66
N ASP A 33 -2.59 -14.86 4.88
CA ASP A 33 -3.47 -15.65 5.73
C ASP A 33 -4.89 -15.68 5.13
N ARG A 34 -5.43 -16.89 4.96
CA ARG A 34 -6.75 -17.14 4.38
C ARG A 34 -7.79 -17.52 5.43
N ASP A 35 -7.43 -17.51 6.72
CA ASP A 35 -8.39 -17.73 7.79
C ASP A 35 -9.40 -16.56 7.81
N ASN A 36 -10.69 -16.88 7.79
CA ASN A 36 -11.77 -15.90 7.92
C ASN A 36 -11.76 -15.13 9.25
N LYS A 37 -11.00 -15.62 10.25
CA LYS A 37 -10.79 -14.95 11.53
C LYS A 37 -9.57 -14.02 11.53
N ALA A 38 -8.76 -14.02 10.47
CA ALA A 38 -7.61 -13.13 10.38
C ALA A 38 -8.08 -11.67 10.40
N PRO A 39 -7.39 -10.77 11.13
CA PRO A 39 -7.76 -9.37 11.16
C PRO A 39 -7.59 -8.76 9.76
N CYS A 40 -8.55 -7.93 9.31
CA CYS A 40 -8.51 -7.30 7.99
C CYS A 40 -7.74 -5.97 7.95
N ILE A 41 -7.36 -5.43 9.12
CA ILE A 41 -6.67 -4.14 9.25
C ILE A 41 -5.41 -4.35 10.09
N LEU A 42 -4.27 -3.98 9.53
CA LEU A 42 -2.99 -3.92 10.23
C LEU A 42 -2.59 -2.46 10.45
N TRP A 43 -2.31 -2.11 11.70
CA TRP A 43 -1.88 -0.77 12.09
C TRP A 43 -0.38 -0.74 12.39
N LEU A 44 0.42 -0.25 11.44
CA LEU A 44 1.86 -0.08 11.62
C LEU A 44 2.19 1.26 12.29
N HIS A 45 2.49 1.24 13.60
CA HIS A 45 2.84 2.42 14.38
C HIS A 45 4.30 2.44 14.86
N GLY A 46 4.71 3.58 15.41
CA GLY A 46 6.06 3.77 15.95
C GLY A 46 6.56 5.19 15.78
N GLN A 47 7.75 5.46 16.32
CA GLN A 47 8.35 6.79 16.30
C GLN A 47 8.51 7.35 14.87
N ALA A 48 8.40 8.67 14.74
CA ALA A 48 8.63 9.35 13.47
C ALA A 48 10.01 9.02 12.89
N ARG A 49 10.14 9.05 11.56
CA ARG A 49 11.40 8.81 10.82
C ARG A 49 12.02 7.40 10.98
N ARG A 50 11.32 6.42 11.56
CA ARG A 50 11.78 5.01 11.66
C ARG A 50 11.50 4.14 10.42
N GLY A 51 11.10 4.75 9.29
CA GLY A 51 10.93 4.02 8.03
C GLY A 51 9.59 3.28 7.88
N LYS A 52 8.53 3.65 8.60
CA LYS A 52 7.20 3.02 8.47
C LYS A 52 6.65 3.05 7.03
N SER A 53 6.78 4.20 6.36
CA SER A 53 6.39 4.32 4.94
C SER A 53 7.24 3.42 4.04
N ALA A 54 8.50 3.18 4.39
CA ALA A 54 9.36 2.29 3.61
C ALA A 54 8.95 0.83 3.75
N ILE A 55 8.54 0.41 4.95
CA ILE A 55 7.93 -0.90 5.19
C ILE A 55 6.65 -1.04 4.35
N ALA A 56 5.76 -0.05 4.38
CA ALA A 56 4.52 -0.07 3.59
C ALA A 56 4.77 -0.22 2.08
N HIS A 57 5.72 0.54 1.51
CA HIS A 57 6.09 0.41 0.10
C HIS A 57 6.73 -0.95 -0.23
N THR A 58 7.54 -1.50 0.68
CA THR A 58 8.15 -2.82 0.50
C THR A 58 7.09 -3.93 0.50
N ILE A 59 6.13 -3.87 1.44
CA ILE A 59 5.00 -4.81 1.49
C ILE A 59 4.11 -4.68 0.26
N ALA A 60 3.80 -3.45 -0.16
CA ALA A 60 3.01 -3.24 -1.37
C ALA A 60 3.72 -3.80 -2.62
N LEU A 61 5.04 -3.65 -2.73
CA LEU A 61 5.82 -4.26 -3.82
C LEU A 61 5.78 -5.80 -3.77
N ARG A 62 5.93 -6.41 -2.60
CA ARG A 62 5.80 -7.86 -2.42
C ARG A 62 4.39 -8.34 -2.79
N ALA A 63 3.36 -7.68 -2.29
CA ALA A 63 1.97 -7.98 -2.62
C ALA A 63 1.67 -7.82 -4.12
N GLN A 64 2.28 -6.84 -4.79
CA GLN A 64 2.19 -6.69 -6.24
C GLN A 64 2.80 -7.91 -6.96
N GLY A 65 3.99 -8.34 -6.55
CA GLY A 65 4.64 -9.54 -7.10
C GLY A 65 3.85 -10.83 -6.88
N LEU A 66 3.08 -10.90 -5.79
CA LEU A 66 2.19 -12.03 -5.49
C LEU A 66 0.80 -11.91 -6.15
N GLY A 67 0.52 -10.83 -6.87
CA GLY A 67 -0.81 -10.59 -7.46
C GLY A 67 -1.91 -10.23 -6.44
N LEU A 68 -1.54 -9.92 -5.19
CA LEU A 68 -2.46 -9.62 -4.09
C LEU A 68 -2.74 -8.13 -3.90
N LEU A 69 -1.87 -7.23 -4.39
CA LEU A 69 -2.02 -5.78 -4.20
C LEU A 69 -3.23 -5.26 -4.98
N GLY A 70 -4.33 -4.91 -4.33
CA GLY A 70 -5.49 -4.29 -4.97
C GLY A 70 -5.27 -2.82 -5.36
N SER A 71 -4.79 -2.01 -4.43
CA SER A 71 -4.46 -0.60 -4.64
C SER A 71 -3.42 -0.15 -3.61
N CYS A 72 -2.68 0.93 -3.88
CA CYS A 72 -1.78 1.57 -2.94
C CYS A 72 -2.03 3.07 -2.96
N PHE A 73 -2.24 3.68 -1.79
CA PHE A 73 -2.48 5.11 -1.68
C PHE A 73 -1.63 5.73 -0.57
N CYS A 74 -0.91 6.79 -0.90
CA CYS A 74 0.00 7.49 -0.01
C CYS A 74 -0.34 8.97 0.09
N PHE A 75 -0.42 9.45 1.33
CA PHE A 75 -0.51 10.87 1.64
C PHE A 75 0.87 11.51 1.57
N ALA A 76 0.97 12.62 0.84
CA ALA A 76 2.20 13.38 0.67
C ALA A 76 1.96 14.81 1.21
N ARG A 77 2.66 15.18 2.29
CA ARG A 77 2.48 16.49 2.95
C ARG A 77 2.90 17.66 2.05
N ASP A 78 3.86 17.42 1.17
CA ASP A 78 4.34 18.36 0.16
C ASP A 78 3.34 18.57 -0.99
N ARG A 79 2.29 17.74 -1.09
CA ARG A 79 1.28 17.81 -2.16
C ARG A 79 -0.13 18.06 -1.64
N GLN A 80 -0.27 18.77 -0.51
CA GLN A 80 -1.60 19.09 0.05
C GLN A 80 -2.50 19.88 -0.91
N VAL A 81 -1.91 20.68 -1.80
CA VAL A 81 -2.64 21.44 -2.84
C VAL A 81 -3.44 20.51 -3.76
N GLU A 82 -3.02 19.25 -3.94
CA GLU A 82 -3.70 18.28 -4.79
C GLU A 82 -5.00 17.71 -4.16
N LYS A 83 -5.31 18.06 -2.89
CA LYS A 83 -6.48 17.59 -2.12
C LYS A 83 -6.71 16.07 -2.26
N ARG A 84 -5.65 15.30 -2.03
CA ARG A 84 -5.61 13.84 -2.25
C ARG A 84 -6.64 13.11 -1.39
N GLU A 85 -6.97 13.63 -0.23
CA GLU A 85 -7.99 13.09 0.68
C GLU A 85 -9.34 12.86 0.00
N GLY A 86 -9.76 13.77 -0.89
CA GLY A 86 -11.01 13.63 -1.65
C GLY A 86 -10.95 12.58 -2.77
N LYS A 87 -9.78 12.00 -3.05
CA LYS A 87 -9.53 11.10 -4.17
C LYS A 87 -9.21 9.67 -3.74
N ILE A 88 -9.16 9.37 -2.43
CA ILE A 88 -8.78 8.05 -1.92
C ILE A 88 -9.70 6.96 -2.51
N LEU A 89 -11.02 7.11 -2.29
CA LEU A 89 -11.99 6.10 -2.69
C LEU A 89 -12.08 5.95 -4.21
N THR A 90 -12.03 7.06 -4.95
CA THR A 90 -12.09 7.02 -6.42
C THR A 90 -10.82 6.44 -7.04
N THR A 91 -9.66 6.63 -6.41
CA THR A 91 -8.39 6.01 -6.81
C THR A 91 -8.44 4.50 -6.58
N ILE A 92 -8.82 4.07 -5.38
CA ILE A 92 -8.95 2.64 -5.04
C ILE A 92 -9.98 1.95 -5.95
N ALA A 93 -11.14 2.56 -6.16
CA ALA A 93 -12.18 2.00 -7.02
C ALA A 93 -11.71 1.81 -8.47
N ARG A 94 -10.98 2.81 -9.02
CA ARG A 94 -10.39 2.68 -10.37
C ARG A 94 -9.33 1.59 -10.40
N ASP A 95 -8.38 1.59 -9.47
CA ASP A 95 -7.30 0.60 -9.42
C ASP A 95 -7.86 -0.84 -9.33
N LEU A 96 -8.97 -1.04 -8.60
CA LEU A 96 -9.65 -2.34 -8.53
C LEU A 96 -10.39 -2.68 -9.83
N ALA A 97 -11.08 -1.72 -10.44
CA ALA A 97 -11.77 -1.93 -11.72
C ALA A 97 -10.79 -2.31 -12.84
N ASP A 98 -9.60 -1.71 -12.89
CA ASP A 98 -8.57 -2.01 -13.88
C ASP A 98 -8.04 -3.47 -13.81
N ARG A 99 -8.31 -4.17 -12.69
CA ARG A 99 -7.89 -5.56 -12.48
C ARG A 99 -8.95 -6.58 -12.91
N ASP A 100 -10.19 -6.15 -13.10
CA ASP A 100 -11.28 -7.02 -13.54
C ASP A 100 -11.68 -6.62 -14.97
N PRO A 101 -11.47 -7.50 -15.97
CA PRO A 101 -11.85 -7.22 -17.36
C PRO A 101 -13.31 -6.84 -17.56
N ALA A 102 -14.21 -7.21 -16.65
CA ALA A 102 -15.62 -6.83 -16.74
C ALA A 102 -15.86 -5.33 -16.45
N PHE A 103 -14.91 -4.66 -15.79
CA PHE A 103 -15.02 -3.27 -15.36
C PHE A 103 -13.98 -2.34 -16.02
N ARG A 104 -13.13 -2.88 -16.88
CA ARG A 104 -12.09 -2.16 -17.63
C ARG A 104 -12.66 -1.51 -18.89
#